data_AF-A0A4D5RYQ1-F1
#
_entry.id   AF-A0A4D5RYQ1-F1
#
_cell.length_a   1.000
_cell.length_b   1.000
_cell.length_c   1.000
_cell.angle_alpha   90.00
_cell.angle_beta   90.00
_cell.angle_gamma   90.00
#
_symmetry.space_group_name_H-M   'P 1'
#
loop_
_entity.id
_entity.type
_entity.pdbx_description
1 polymer ?
#
loop_
_entity_poly.entity_id
_entity_poly.type
_entity_poly.pdbx_seq_one_letter_code
_entity_poly.pdbx_strand_id
1 'polypeptide(L)'
;FVPRPVLDGNITHPETIHFKPSRTKFGDNHETFSNTLATFDELKKWASEKCVPLVREITFENAEELTEEGLPFLIHFHHPDDKESVDQFTKAVHDQLQNDKHSINPLIADGVKFAHPLHHLGKSVKDLPLIAIDSFRHMYLFSDVKDLKTPGKLKAFVDDLYSGKLHREFHYGPDQPTVESKAAPQSTDPPE
;
A
#
# COMPACT_ATOMS: atom_id res chain seq x y z
N PHE A 1 19.03 -5.37 13.24
CA PHE A 1 19.58 -4.43 14.24
C PHE A 1 21.01 -4.81 14.54
N VAL A 2 21.90 -3.82 14.65
CA VAL A 2 23.30 -4.07 15.03
C VAL A 2 23.56 -3.33 16.34
N PRO A 3 23.74 -4.03 17.47
CA PRO A 3 24.30 -3.42 18.67
C PRO A 3 25.80 -3.25 18.44
N ARG A 4 26.29 -2.01 18.47
CA ARG A 4 27.73 -1.74 18.45
C ARG A 4 28.07 -0.64 19.46
N PRO A 5 29.11 -0.83 20.28
CA PRO A 5 29.76 0.30 20.92
C PRO A 5 30.45 1.13 19.83
N VAL A 6 30.22 2.44 19.84
CA VAL A 6 31.01 3.38 19.02
C VAL A 6 32.40 3.45 19.66
N LEU A 7 33.40 2.90 18.97
CA LEU A 7 34.80 2.98 19.40
C LEU A 7 35.37 4.34 19.00
N ASP A 8 35.03 5.36 19.78
CA ASP A 8 35.81 6.59 19.91
C ASP A 8 36.26 6.70 21.36
N GLY A 9 37.54 7.04 21.57
CA GLY A 9 38.28 6.85 22.82
C GLY A 9 37.52 7.20 24.12
N ASN A 10 37.63 6.30 25.11
CA ASN A 10 37.40 6.50 26.55
C ASN A 10 36.08 7.14 27.01
N ILE A 11 35.03 7.15 26.20
CA ILE A 11 33.68 7.51 26.65
C ILE A 11 32.76 6.30 26.40
N THR A 12 32.28 5.68 27.48
CA THR A 12 31.22 4.66 27.39
C THR A 12 29.94 5.36 26.94
N HIS A 13 29.70 5.35 25.63
CA HIS A 13 28.41 5.76 25.10
C HIS A 13 27.36 4.71 25.49
N PRO A 14 26.15 5.16 25.87
CA PRO A 14 25.07 4.24 26.25
C PRO A 14 24.70 3.34 25.06
N GLU A 15 24.24 2.12 25.34
CA GLU A 15 23.92 1.12 24.30
C GLU A 15 22.93 1.68 23.27
N THR A 16 23.36 1.82 22.01
CA THR A 16 22.54 2.34 20.91
C THR A 16 22.12 1.23 19.95
N ILE A 17 20.87 1.29 19.49
CA ILE A 17 20.34 0.37 18.49
C ILE A 17 20.29 1.09 17.14
N HIS A 18 20.92 0.50 16.12
CA HIS A 18 20.90 1.03 14.76
C HIS A 18 20.00 0.19 13.84
N PHE A 19 19.10 0.86 13.13
CA PHE A 19 18.37 0.33 11.99
C PHE A 19 19.12 0.68 10.70
N LYS A 20 19.28 -0.32 9.85
CA LYS A 20 19.92 -0.19 8.55
C LYS A 20 18.87 -0.54 7.49
N PRO A 21 18.44 0.41 6.64
CA PRO A 21 17.54 0.12 5.53
C PRO A 21 18.12 -0.93 4.58
N SER A 22 17.24 -1.74 3.98
CA SER A 22 17.61 -2.74 2.98
C SER A 22 18.43 -2.13 1.85
N ARG A 23 19.40 -2.90 1.32
CA ARG A 23 20.26 -2.53 0.16
C ARG A 23 21.16 -1.30 0.34
N THR A 24 21.28 -0.73 1.54
CA THR A 24 22.25 0.35 1.84
C THR A 24 23.55 -0.19 2.42
N LYS A 25 24.63 0.61 2.46
CA LYS A 25 25.78 0.32 3.34
C LYS A 25 25.47 0.86 4.73
N PHE A 26 26.04 0.21 5.76
CA PHE A 26 25.95 0.75 7.11
C PHE A 26 26.72 2.08 7.15
N GLY A 27 26.11 3.15 7.64
CA GLY A 27 26.69 4.49 7.65
C GLY A 27 25.97 5.49 6.74
N ASP A 28 25.52 5.07 5.55
CA ASP A 28 25.00 6.00 4.54
C ASP A 28 23.63 6.61 4.91
N ASN A 29 22.73 5.81 5.52
CA ASN A 29 21.36 6.21 5.89
C ASN A 29 20.85 5.40 7.10
N HIS A 30 21.72 5.12 8.07
CA HIS A 30 21.30 4.37 9.26
C HIS A 30 20.50 5.26 10.20
N GLU A 31 19.48 4.70 10.83
CA GLU A 31 18.70 5.39 11.85
C GLU A 31 19.10 4.87 13.22
N THR A 32 19.32 5.78 14.17
CA THR A 32 19.74 5.44 15.53
C THR A 32 18.59 5.65 16.49
N PHE A 33 18.28 4.61 17.25
CA PHE A 33 17.40 4.72 18.39
C PHE A 33 18.20 5.28 19.56
N SER A 34 18.05 6.58 19.79
CA SER A 34 18.86 7.34 20.75
C SER A 34 18.32 7.34 22.18
N ASN A 35 17.18 6.68 22.45
CA ASN A 35 16.55 6.70 23.76
C ASN A 35 17.06 5.55 24.64
N THR A 36 18.00 5.88 25.52
CA THR A 36 18.74 4.94 26.38
C THR A 36 17.96 4.54 27.63
N LEU A 37 16.83 5.19 27.90
CA LEU A 37 15.89 4.85 28.97
C LEU A 37 14.57 4.29 28.41
N ALA A 38 14.56 3.91 27.14
CA ALA A 38 13.33 3.53 26.48
C ALA A 38 12.71 2.28 27.10
N THR A 39 11.39 2.32 27.24
CA THR A 39 10.63 1.15 27.64
C THR A 39 10.60 0.12 26.51
N PHE A 40 10.28 -1.13 26.85
CA PHE A 40 10.03 -2.17 25.85
C PHE A 40 9.03 -1.72 24.78
N ASP A 41 7.98 -1.00 25.16
CA ASP A 41 6.95 -0.54 24.23
C ASP A 41 7.46 0.51 23.25
N GLU A 42 8.31 1.43 23.69
CA GLU A 42 8.92 2.44 22.83
C GLU A 42 9.88 1.81 21.81
N LEU A 43 10.71 0.87 22.26
CA LEU A 43 11.60 0.12 21.37
C LEU A 43 10.80 -0.75 20.40
N LYS A 44 9.77 -1.45 20.88
CA LYS A 44 8.89 -2.27 20.04
C LYS A 44 8.19 -1.43 18.99
N LYS A 45 7.64 -0.27 19.36
CA LYS A 45 7.00 0.65 18.42
C LYS A 45 7.99 1.11 17.35
N TRP A 46 9.16 1.59 17.74
CA TRP A 46 10.18 2.04 16.79
C TRP A 46 10.64 0.90 15.88
N ALA A 47 10.95 -0.28 16.44
CA ALA A 47 11.35 -1.44 15.66
C ALA A 47 10.28 -1.88 14.66
N SER A 48 9.01 -1.91 15.06
CA SER A 48 7.89 -2.22 14.18
C SER A 48 7.75 -1.20 13.04
N GLU A 49 7.87 0.10 13.34
CA GLU A 49 7.84 1.16 12.31
C GLU A 49 8.96 1.03 11.27
N LYS A 50 10.10 0.45 11.66
CA LYS A 50 11.24 0.22 10.74
C LYS A 50 11.18 -1.12 10.00
N CYS A 51 10.62 -2.15 10.63
CA CYS A 51 10.63 -3.51 10.10
C CYS A 51 9.40 -3.84 9.27
N VAL A 52 8.28 -3.15 9.47
CA VAL A 52 7.04 -3.37 8.71
C VAL A 52 6.87 -2.22 7.71
N PRO A 53 7.35 -2.37 6.46
CA PRO A 53 7.19 -1.32 5.48
C PRO A 53 5.71 -1.14 5.13
N LEU A 54 5.32 0.10 4.87
CA LEU A 54 3.95 0.43 4.46
C LEU A 54 3.59 -0.24 3.12
N VAL A 55 4.59 -0.44 2.26
CA VAL A 55 4.46 -1.16 0.99
C VAL A 55 5.26 -2.46 1.08
N ARG A 56 4.59 -3.60 0.93
CA ARG A 56 5.21 -4.94 0.97
C ARG A 56 5.19 -5.60 -0.39
N GLU A 57 6.10 -6.55 -0.63
CA GLU A 57 6.04 -7.40 -1.83
C GLU A 57 5.11 -8.59 -1.56
N ILE A 58 4.11 -8.78 -2.42
CA ILE A 58 3.32 -10.00 -2.44
C ILE A 58 4.00 -11.04 -3.34
N THR A 59 4.09 -12.24 -2.80
CA THR A 59 4.69 -13.43 -3.38
C THR A 59 3.70 -14.58 -3.20
N PHE A 60 3.92 -15.71 -3.87
CA PHE A 60 3.02 -16.85 -3.69
C PHE A 60 3.13 -17.45 -2.29
N GLU A 61 4.29 -17.30 -1.66
CA GLU A 61 4.62 -17.83 -0.35
C GLU A 61 3.95 -17.07 0.80
N ASN A 62 3.74 -15.76 0.63
CA ASN A 62 3.12 -14.90 1.66
C ASN A 62 1.69 -14.43 1.32
N ALA A 63 1.15 -14.79 0.15
CA ALA A 63 -0.17 -14.34 -0.27
C ALA A 63 -1.27 -14.78 0.70
N GLU A 64 -1.21 -16.02 1.19
CA GLU A 64 -2.18 -16.56 2.16
C GLU A 64 -2.15 -15.76 3.47
N GLU A 65 -0.97 -15.56 4.05
CA GLU A 65 -0.76 -14.73 5.25
C GLU A 65 -1.31 -13.31 5.06
N LEU A 66 -1.03 -12.68 3.91
CA LEU A 66 -1.54 -11.35 3.60
C LEU A 66 -3.06 -11.29 3.51
N THR A 67 -3.71 -12.36 3.01
CA THR A 67 -5.18 -12.43 2.93
C THR A 67 -5.81 -12.63 4.30
N GLU A 68 -5.14 -13.32 5.23
CA GLU A 68 -5.62 -13.53 6.60
C GLU A 68 -5.70 -12.22 7.42
N GLU A 69 -5.01 -11.17 7.00
CA GLU A 69 -5.14 -9.83 7.60
C GLU A 69 -6.52 -9.21 7.34
N GLY A 70 -7.27 -9.70 6.35
CA GLY A 70 -8.65 -9.27 6.06
C GLY A 70 -8.77 -7.86 5.47
N LEU A 71 -7.66 -7.24 5.04
CA LEU A 71 -7.66 -5.94 4.39
C LEU A 71 -7.60 -6.10 2.86
N PRO A 72 -8.38 -5.31 2.09
CA PRO A 72 -8.26 -5.26 0.63
C PRO A 72 -6.83 -4.95 0.20
N PHE A 73 -6.42 -5.47 -0.95
CA PHE A 73 -5.10 -5.20 -1.51
C PHE A 73 -5.14 -4.00 -2.45
N LEU A 74 -4.16 -3.11 -2.35
CA LEU A 74 -3.82 -2.12 -3.37
C LEU A 74 -2.50 -2.57 -4.00
N ILE A 75 -2.58 -3.25 -5.14
CA ILE A 75 -1.45 -3.92 -5.77
C ILE A 75 -0.94 -3.09 -6.94
N HIS A 76 0.36 -2.79 -6.91
CA HIS A 76 1.10 -2.30 -8.06
C HIS A 76 1.83 -3.47 -8.74
N PHE A 77 1.31 -3.92 -9.88
CA PHE A 77 1.95 -4.90 -10.73
C PHE A 77 2.98 -4.22 -11.60
N HIS A 78 4.23 -4.67 -11.54
CA HIS A 78 5.32 -4.09 -12.30
C HIS A 78 6.19 -5.17 -12.94
N HIS A 79 6.95 -4.80 -13.98
CA HIS A 79 7.99 -5.68 -14.49
C HIS A 79 9.15 -5.73 -13.47
N PRO A 80 9.81 -6.87 -13.22
CA PRO A 80 10.92 -6.97 -12.27
C PRO A 80 12.04 -5.94 -12.48
N ASP A 81 12.29 -5.55 -13.73
CA ASP A 81 13.31 -4.56 -14.10
C ASP A 81 12.86 -3.11 -13.89
N ASP A 82 11.56 -2.85 -13.79
CA ASP A 82 11.02 -1.51 -13.58
C ASP A 82 11.04 -1.16 -12.09
N LYS A 83 12.13 -0.51 -11.67
CA LYS A 83 12.29 0.00 -10.30
C LYS A 83 11.72 1.41 -10.14
N GLU A 84 11.60 2.16 -11.23
CA GLU A 84 11.15 3.54 -11.19
C GLU A 84 9.67 3.64 -10.80
N SER A 85 8.81 2.79 -11.40
CA SER A 85 7.39 2.77 -11.06
C SER A 85 7.15 2.32 -9.61
N VAL A 86 7.96 1.38 -9.11
CA VAL A 86 7.93 0.94 -7.71
C VAL A 86 8.23 2.11 -6.78
N ASP A 87 9.30 2.87 -7.02
CA ASP A 87 9.65 4.03 -6.21
C ASP A 87 8.55 5.11 -6.26
N GLN A 88 7.96 5.35 -7.44
CA GLN A 88 6.85 6.29 -7.61
C GLN A 88 5.60 5.86 -6.84
N PHE A 89 5.24 4.57 -6.91
CA PHE A 89 4.11 4.01 -6.16
C PHE A 89 4.34 4.08 -4.66
N THR A 90 5.51 3.66 -4.19
CA THR A 90 5.87 3.71 -2.76
C THR A 90 5.81 5.12 -2.22
N LYS A 91 6.34 6.10 -2.97
CA LYS A 91 6.23 7.51 -2.60
C LYS A 91 4.77 7.97 -2.54
N ALA A 92 3.96 7.65 -3.54
CA ALA A 92 2.55 8.06 -3.57
C ALA A 92 1.74 7.45 -2.40
N VAL A 93 2.01 6.20 -2.04
CA VAL A 93 1.39 5.56 -0.86
C VAL A 93 1.79 6.26 0.43
N HIS A 94 3.06 6.60 0.62
CA HIS A 94 3.51 7.36 1.79
C HIS A 94 2.88 8.76 1.85
N ASP A 95 2.85 9.48 0.73
CA ASP A 95 2.35 10.85 0.69
C ASP A 95 0.82 10.92 0.86
N GLN A 96 0.07 9.93 0.37
CA GLN A 96 -1.39 10.01 0.25
C GLN A 96 -2.16 9.05 1.16
N LEU A 97 -1.58 7.91 1.56
CA LEU A 97 -2.31 6.81 2.24
C LEU A 97 -1.73 6.46 3.63
N GLN A 98 -0.82 7.26 4.18
CA GLN A 98 -0.22 6.96 5.50
C GLN A 98 -1.27 6.83 6.62
N ASN A 99 -2.38 7.55 6.51
CA ASN A 99 -3.48 7.51 7.47
C ASN A 99 -4.43 6.32 7.25
N ASP A 100 -4.34 5.65 6.09
CA ASP A 100 -5.19 4.53 5.67
C ASP A 100 -4.51 3.17 5.85
N LYS A 101 -3.38 3.12 6.56
CA LYS A 101 -2.59 1.89 6.79
C LYS A 101 -3.33 0.74 7.49
N HIS A 102 -4.50 1.02 8.05
CA HIS A 102 -5.36 0.04 8.73
C HIS A 102 -6.62 -0.32 7.95
N SER A 103 -6.85 0.35 6.82
CA SER A 103 -8.01 0.06 5.96
C SER A 103 -7.60 -0.78 4.76
N ILE A 104 -6.45 -0.52 4.16
CA ILE A 104 -5.99 -1.17 2.92
C ILE A 104 -4.53 -1.62 3.04
N ASN A 105 -4.17 -2.65 2.28
CA ASN A 105 -2.82 -3.22 2.20
C ASN A 105 -2.12 -2.81 0.89
N PRO A 106 -1.20 -1.84 0.89
CA PRO A 106 -0.40 -1.49 -0.28
C PRO A 106 0.68 -2.54 -0.57
N LEU A 107 0.67 -3.08 -1.77
CA LEU A 107 1.52 -4.18 -2.19
C LEU A 107 2.17 -3.89 -3.54
N ILE A 108 3.39 -4.40 -3.75
CA ILE A 108 4.01 -4.53 -5.07
C ILE A 108 4.05 -5.99 -5.47
N ALA A 109 3.87 -6.28 -6.76
CA ALA A 109 3.87 -7.63 -7.29
C ALA A 109 4.68 -7.72 -8.58
N ASP A 110 5.44 -8.80 -8.72
CA ASP A 110 6.09 -9.19 -9.97
C ASP A 110 5.02 -9.58 -11.00
N GLY A 111 4.72 -8.68 -11.94
CA GLY A 111 3.68 -8.88 -12.94
C GLY A 111 3.96 -10.04 -13.91
N VAL A 112 5.21 -10.52 -14.00
CA VAL A 112 5.54 -11.72 -14.79
C VAL A 112 5.12 -12.97 -14.05
N LYS A 113 5.40 -13.05 -12.73
CA LYS A 113 4.96 -14.16 -11.88
C LYS A 113 3.44 -14.17 -11.68
N PHE A 114 2.84 -12.99 -11.51
CA PHE A 114 1.41 -12.80 -11.30
C PHE A 114 0.62 -12.64 -12.61
N ALA A 115 1.09 -13.24 -13.71
CA ALA A 115 0.41 -13.18 -15.00
C ALA A 115 -1.01 -13.78 -14.99
N HIS A 116 -1.27 -14.78 -14.12
CA HIS A 116 -2.62 -15.36 -13.99
C HIS A 116 -3.63 -14.37 -13.40
N PRO A 117 -3.37 -13.70 -12.25
CA PRO A 117 -4.17 -12.57 -11.78
C PRO A 117 -4.36 -11.44 -12.79
N LEU A 118 -3.33 -11.08 -13.57
CA LEU A 118 -3.48 -10.07 -14.63
C LEU A 118 -4.50 -10.48 -15.69
N HIS A 119 -4.61 -11.78 -16.00
CA HIS A 119 -5.58 -12.26 -16.98
C HIS A 119 -7.03 -12.05 -16.52
N HIS A 120 -7.31 -12.17 -15.21
CA HIS A 120 -8.64 -11.88 -14.64
C HIS A 120 -9.03 -10.40 -14.78
N LEU A 121 -8.03 -9.52 -14.91
CA LEU A 121 -8.22 -8.09 -15.22
C LEU A 121 -8.33 -7.81 -16.73
N GLY A 122 -8.25 -8.83 -17.59
CA GLY A 122 -8.15 -8.66 -19.04
C GLY A 122 -6.84 -7.99 -19.47
N LYS A 123 -5.79 -8.08 -18.64
CA LYS A 123 -4.47 -7.50 -18.86
C LYS A 123 -3.42 -8.58 -19.06
N SER A 124 -2.26 -8.16 -19.55
CA SER A 124 -1.11 -9.02 -19.80
C SER A 124 0.16 -8.35 -19.27
N VAL A 125 1.27 -9.08 -19.30
CA VAL A 125 2.60 -8.55 -18.95
C VAL A 125 2.98 -7.33 -19.80
N LYS A 126 2.43 -7.18 -21.00
CA LYS A 126 2.69 -6.04 -21.89
C LYS A 126 2.02 -4.74 -21.44
N ASP A 127 1.01 -4.85 -20.58
CA ASP A 127 0.26 -3.71 -20.07
C ASP A 127 0.89 -3.12 -18.80
N LEU A 128 1.94 -3.75 -18.26
CA LEU A 128 2.66 -3.28 -17.09
C LEU A 128 3.36 -1.92 -17.35
N PRO A 129 3.45 -1.04 -16.33
CA PRO A 129 2.95 -1.20 -14.97
C PRO A 129 1.43 -0.93 -14.84
N LEU A 130 0.80 -1.56 -13.85
CA LEU A 130 -0.64 -1.44 -13.57
C LEU A 130 -0.88 -1.33 -12.07
N ILE A 131 -1.94 -0.63 -11.67
CA ILE A 131 -2.41 -0.60 -10.28
C ILE A 131 -3.84 -1.12 -10.24
N ALA A 132 -4.12 -2.00 -9.29
CA ALA A 132 -5.45 -2.50 -9.03
C ALA A 132 -5.74 -2.59 -7.54
N ILE A 133 -7.01 -2.47 -7.19
CA ILE A 133 -7.51 -2.89 -5.88
C ILE A 133 -8.11 -4.28 -6.02
N ASP A 134 -7.71 -5.22 -5.18
CA ASP A 134 -8.40 -6.50 -4.99
C ASP A 134 -9.20 -6.43 -3.68
N SER A 135 -10.53 -6.45 -3.81
CA SER A 135 -11.45 -6.41 -2.67
C SER A 135 -11.85 -7.80 -2.15
N PHE A 136 -11.23 -8.87 -2.67
CA PHE A 136 -11.62 -10.28 -2.51
C PHE A 136 -12.99 -10.64 -3.11
N ARG A 137 -13.69 -9.68 -3.70
CA ARG A 137 -14.93 -9.88 -4.48
C ARG A 137 -14.71 -9.56 -5.95
N HIS A 138 -14.09 -8.41 -6.19
CA HIS A 138 -13.75 -7.91 -7.52
C HIS A 138 -12.39 -7.21 -7.46
N MET A 139 -11.72 -7.22 -8.61
CA MET A 139 -10.56 -6.39 -8.85
C MET A 139 -10.95 -5.14 -9.64
N TYR A 140 -10.50 -3.97 -9.19
CA TYR A 140 -10.75 -2.68 -9.82
C TYR A 140 -9.44 -2.11 -10.33
N LEU A 141 -9.40 -1.64 -11.58
CA LEU A 141 -8.21 -1.02 -12.16
C LEU A 141 -8.16 0.46 -11.86
N PHE A 142 -6.98 0.95 -11.49
CA PHE A 142 -6.68 2.38 -11.47
C PHE A 142 -6.61 2.90 -12.91
N SER A 143 -7.14 4.11 -13.16
CA SER A 143 -7.35 4.61 -14.52
C SER A 143 -6.08 4.78 -15.35
N ASP A 144 -5.04 5.41 -14.78
CA ASP A 144 -3.72 5.56 -15.41
C ASP A 144 -2.64 5.68 -14.32
N VAL A 145 -1.59 4.88 -14.40
CA VAL A 145 -0.46 4.93 -13.45
C VAL A 145 0.21 6.31 -13.42
N LYS A 146 0.16 7.08 -14.52
CA LYS A 146 0.69 8.46 -14.57
C LYS A 146 0.00 9.38 -13.56
N ASP A 147 -1.26 9.12 -13.23
CA ASP A 147 -2.04 9.91 -12.28
C ASP A 147 -1.57 9.72 -10.84
N LEU A 148 -0.67 8.78 -10.53
CA LEU A 148 -0.01 8.68 -9.23
C LEU A 148 0.67 9.98 -8.81
N LYS A 149 1.19 10.73 -9.78
CA LYS A 149 1.89 12.02 -9.55
C LYS A 149 0.93 13.14 -9.18
N THR A 150 -0.37 12.95 -9.42
CA THR A 150 -1.42 13.92 -9.11
C THR A 150 -1.89 13.70 -7.67
N PRO A 151 -1.70 14.68 -6.77
CA PRO A 151 -2.12 14.54 -5.37
C PRO A 151 -3.60 14.22 -5.25
N GLY A 152 -3.94 13.27 -4.38
CA GLY A 152 -5.31 12.87 -4.06
C GLY A 152 -5.92 11.83 -5.00
N LYS A 153 -5.32 11.55 -6.17
CA LYS A 153 -5.87 10.54 -7.10
C LYS A 153 -5.83 9.13 -6.53
N LEU A 154 -4.72 8.76 -5.89
CA LEU A 154 -4.60 7.43 -5.28
C LEU A 154 -5.53 7.32 -4.07
N LYS A 155 -5.62 8.37 -3.25
CA LYS A 155 -6.56 8.43 -2.12
C LYS A 155 -8.02 8.33 -2.57
N ALA A 156 -8.40 9.07 -3.61
CA ALA A 156 -9.75 9.02 -4.17
C ALA A 156 -10.12 7.61 -4.67
N PHE A 157 -9.16 6.89 -5.26
CA PHE A 157 -9.39 5.50 -5.68
C PHE A 157 -9.67 4.56 -4.49
N VAL A 158 -8.97 4.75 -3.37
CA VAL A 158 -9.24 4.03 -2.12
C VAL A 158 -10.59 4.46 -1.52
N ASP A 159 -10.94 5.74 -1.57
CA ASP A 159 -12.24 6.23 -1.07
C ASP A 159 -13.42 5.73 -1.93
N ASP A 160 -13.22 5.61 -3.23
CA ASP A 160 -14.19 5.05 -4.17
C ASP A 160 -14.47 3.56 -3.87
N LEU A 161 -13.49 2.82 -3.33
CA LEU A 161 -13.70 1.45 -2.84
C LEU A 161 -14.67 1.45 -1.65
N TYR A 162 -14.36 2.21 -0.60
CA TYR A 162 -15.15 2.16 0.64
C TYR A 162 -16.52 2.83 0.53
N SER A 163 -16.68 3.80 -0.37
CA SER A 163 -17.99 4.37 -0.71
C SER A 163 -18.86 3.42 -1.55
N GLY A 164 -18.31 2.28 -2.01
CA GLY A 164 -18.98 1.34 -2.89
C GLY A 164 -19.13 1.83 -4.33
N LYS A 165 -18.54 2.97 -4.68
CA LYS A 165 -18.57 3.52 -6.04
C LYS A 165 -17.91 2.57 -7.03
N LEU A 166 -16.73 2.02 -6.72
CA LEU A 166 -16.05 1.08 -7.62
C LEU A 166 -16.93 -0.15 -7.94
N HIS A 167 -17.64 -0.68 -6.93
CA HIS A 167 -18.54 -1.82 -7.13
C HIS A 167 -19.75 -1.46 -8.00
N ARG A 168 -20.34 -0.29 -7.77
CA ARG A 168 -21.46 0.23 -8.57
C ARG A 168 -21.03 0.44 -10.02
N GLU A 169 -19.90 1.11 -10.25
CA GLU A 169 -19.41 1.38 -11.59
C GLU A 169 -19.00 0.11 -12.34
N PHE A 170 -18.52 -0.92 -11.63
CA PHE A 170 -18.21 -2.22 -12.21
C PHE A 170 -19.45 -2.92 -12.78
N HIS A 171 -20.61 -2.81 -12.11
CA HIS A 171 -21.84 -3.47 -12.56
C HIS A 171 -22.70 -2.62 -13.50
N TYR A 172 -22.72 -1.29 -13.32
CA TYR A 172 -23.66 -0.40 -13.99
C TYR A 172 -23.00 0.63 -14.92
N GLY A 173 -21.66 0.66 -14.98
CA GLY A 173 -20.91 1.69 -15.68
C GLY A 173 -20.77 2.99 -14.88
N PRO A 174 -20.06 4.00 -15.42
CA PRO A 174 -19.76 5.25 -14.70
C PRO A 174 -21.03 5.95 -14.22
N ASP A 175 -20.97 6.53 -13.02
CA ASP A 175 -22.08 7.31 -12.50
C ASP A 175 -22.42 8.43 -13.49
N GLN A 176 -23.70 8.53 -13.86
CA GLN A 176 -24.16 9.70 -14.58
C GLN A 176 -24.04 10.90 -13.65
N PRO A 177 -23.55 12.06 -14.14
CA PRO A 177 -23.54 13.26 -13.33
C PRO A 177 -24.96 13.50 -12.84
N THR A 178 -25.11 13.62 -11.52
CA THR A 178 -26.39 13.95 -10.87
C THR A 178 -26.87 15.29 -11.42
N VAL A 179 -27.71 15.23 -12.45
CA VAL A 179 -28.66 16.29 -12.69
C VAL A 179 -29.54 16.27 -11.45
N GLU A 180 -29.51 17.33 -10.64
CA GLU A 180 -30.37 17.47 -9.46
C GLU A 180 -31.84 17.42 -9.88
N SER A 181 -32.36 16.20 -10.07
CA SER A 181 -33.78 15.96 -10.24
C SER A 181 -34.42 16.14 -8.87
N LYS A 182 -34.92 17.35 -8.61
CA LYS A 182 -35.98 17.57 -7.63
C LYS A 182 -37.13 16.62 -7.96
N ALA A 183 -37.23 15.49 -7.26
CA ALA A 183 -38.39 14.62 -7.32
C ALA A 183 -38.86 14.28 -5.91
N ALA A 184 -40.14 14.59 -5.66
CA ALA A 184 -40.90 14.38 -4.45
C ALA A 184 -40.88 12.90 -3.97
N PRO A 185 -41.14 12.64 -2.67
CA PRO A 185 -41.09 11.29 -2.15
C PRO A 185 -42.26 10.45 -2.68
N GLN A 186 -41.94 9.39 -3.44
CA GLN A 186 -42.87 8.28 -3.66
C GLN A 186 -42.63 7.22 -2.59
N SER A 187 -43.66 6.96 -1.79
CA SER A 187 -43.75 5.84 -0.86
C SER A 187 -43.74 4.52 -1.63
N THR A 188 -42.99 3.53 -1.14
CA THR A 188 -43.22 2.13 -1.51
C THR A 188 -43.43 1.34 -0.23
N ASP A 189 -44.59 0.68 -0.15
CA ASP A 189 -44.91 -0.29 0.90
C ASP A 189 -44.11 -1.60 0.68
N PRO A 190 -43.84 -2.38 1.74
CA PRO A 190 -43.08 -3.63 1.64
C PRO A 190 -43.97 -4.81 1.18
N PRO A 191 -43.44 -5.78 0.39
CA PRO A 191 -44.15 -7.01 0.08
C PRO A 191 -44.04 -8.07 1.21
N GLU A 192 -45.06 -8.93 1.28
CA GLU A 192 -45.24 -10.12 2.15
C GLU A 192 -44.07 -11.12 2.14
#